data_AF-A0A2I0SZZ4-F1
#
_entry.id   AF-A0A2I0SZZ4-F1
#
_cell.length_a   1.000
_cell.length_b   1.000
_cell.length_c   1.000
_cell.angle_alpha   90.00
_cell.angle_beta   90.00
_cell.angle_gamma   90.00
#
_symmetry.space_group_name_H-M   'P 1'
#
loop_
_entity.id
_entity.type
_entity.pdbx_description
1 polymer ?
#
loop_
_entity_poly.entity_id
_entity_poly.type
_entity_poly.pdbx_seq_one_letter_code
_entity_poly.pdbx_strand_id
1 'polypeptide(L)'
;MPVFENAAFGRAAEATNTCGSPPEDYCLQMGARHASALCHRCDATDPRLHHNASFLTDFHSQEESTWWQSQSMAFGIQYPNSVNITLHLDRTLPKAFRGARSGMPSAKGRSVKRPGEGLPHPSTEPQSLGG
;
A
#
# COMPACT_ATOMS: atom_id res chain seq x y z
N MET A 1 9.99 5.29 -29.52
CA MET A 1 9.95 4.70 -28.16
C MET A 1 8.84 5.42 -27.39
N PRO A 2 7.91 4.74 -26.70
CA PRO A 2 6.86 5.44 -25.95
C PRO A 2 7.47 6.26 -24.82
N VAL A 3 6.86 7.39 -24.49
CA VAL A 3 7.25 8.23 -23.36
C VAL A 3 6.96 7.44 -22.07
N PHE A 4 7.93 7.40 -21.15
CA PHE A 4 7.70 6.86 -19.82
C PHE A 4 6.95 7.89 -18.99
N GLU A 5 5.74 7.54 -18.56
CA GLU A 5 4.87 8.38 -17.75
C GLU A 5 4.44 7.64 -16.48
N ASN A 6 4.15 8.38 -15.42
CA ASN A 6 3.47 7.84 -14.25
C ASN A 6 1.97 7.78 -14.53
N ALA A 7 1.49 6.64 -15.00
CA ALA A 7 0.08 6.49 -15.35
C ALA A 7 -0.88 6.49 -14.15
N ALA A 8 -0.36 6.34 -12.92
CA ALA A 8 -1.16 6.45 -11.71
C ALA A 8 -1.35 7.91 -11.26
N PHE A 9 -0.54 8.85 -11.75
CA PHE A 9 -0.60 10.25 -11.33
C PHE A 9 -1.99 10.86 -11.58
N GLY A 10 -2.55 11.50 -10.56
CA GLY A 10 -3.87 12.14 -10.60
C GLY A 10 -5.04 11.16 -10.75
N ARG A 11 -4.82 9.84 -10.72
CA ARG A 11 -5.89 8.84 -10.79
C ARG A 11 -6.50 8.61 -9.42
N ALA A 12 -7.79 8.29 -9.41
CA ALA A 12 -8.47 7.86 -8.19
C ALA A 12 -7.86 6.55 -7.68
N ALA A 13 -7.46 6.57 -6.41
CA ALA A 13 -7.00 5.40 -5.67
C ALA A 13 -8.03 5.08 -4.60
N GLU A 14 -8.40 3.81 -4.50
CA GLU A 14 -9.31 3.31 -3.48
C GLU A 14 -8.55 2.40 -2.52
N ALA A 15 -8.74 2.58 -1.22
CA ALA A 15 -8.18 1.71 -0.20
C ALA A 15 -9.30 1.15 0.67
N THR A 16 -9.30 -0.17 0.92
CA THR A 16 -10.33 -0.80 1.78
C THR A 16 -10.23 -0.39 3.25
N ASN A 17 -9.11 0.23 3.63
CA ASN A 17 -8.88 0.74 4.97
C ASN A 17 -8.01 2.00 4.88
N THR A 18 -8.28 2.98 5.74
CA THR A 18 -7.47 4.20 5.92
C THR A 18 -7.59 4.59 7.38
N CYS A 19 -6.50 5.05 8.00
CA CYS A 19 -6.52 5.48 9.38
C CYS A 19 -7.32 6.77 9.60
N GLY A 20 -7.63 7.06 10.88
CA GLY A 20 -8.19 8.35 11.28
C GLY A 20 -9.68 8.37 11.62
N SER A 21 -10.38 7.24 11.46
CA SER A 21 -11.81 7.08 11.83
C SER A 21 -12.07 5.71 12.51
N PRO A 22 -12.04 5.63 13.86
CA PRO A 22 -11.76 6.73 14.78
C PRO A 22 -10.27 7.14 14.72
N PRO A 23 -9.93 8.36 15.16
CA PRO A 23 -8.54 8.80 15.23
C PRO A 23 -7.67 7.88 16.10
N GLU A 24 -6.47 7.56 15.64
CA GLU A 24 -5.55 6.63 16.31
C GLU A 24 -4.10 7.14 16.36
N ASP A 25 -3.29 6.56 17.24
CA ASP A 25 -1.84 6.77 17.23
C ASP A 25 -1.15 5.59 16.54
N TYR A 26 -0.22 5.89 15.63
CA TYR A 26 0.65 4.90 15.00
C TYR A 26 2.11 5.24 15.32
N CYS A 27 2.93 4.21 15.52
CA CYS A 27 4.33 4.39 15.91
C CYS A 27 5.28 3.83 14.87
N LEU A 28 6.29 4.63 14.52
CA LEU A 28 7.36 4.22 13.64
C LEU A 28 8.29 3.26 14.38
N GLN A 29 8.39 2.02 13.89
CA GLN A 29 9.44 1.12 14.34
C GLN A 29 10.76 1.52 13.67
N MET A 30 11.47 2.47 14.29
CA MET A 30 12.86 2.75 13.92
C MET A 30 13.68 1.49 14.25
N GLY A 31 14.37 0.93 13.24
CA GLY A 31 14.98 -0.41 13.27
C GLY A 31 16.09 -0.67 14.30
N ALA A 32 16.25 0.17 15.33
CA ALA A 32 17.17 -0.03 16.43
C ALA A 32 16.39 -0.41 17.70
N ARG A 33 16.83 -1.47 18.39
CA ARG A 33 16.25 -1.98 19.65
C ARG A 33 16.21 -0.96 20.82
N HIS A 34 16.68 0.27 20.61
CA HIS A 34 16.80 1.33 21.62
C HIS A 34 16.32 2.70 21.10
N ALA A 35 15.75 2.78 19.89
CA ALA A 35 15.14 4.02 19.43
C ALA A 35 13.76 4.17 20.09
N SER A 36 13.51 5.30 20.76
CA SER A 36 12.17 5.64 21.22
C SER A 36 11.23 5.58 20.02
N ALA A 37 10.15 4.81 20.13
CA ALA A 37 9.13 4.75 19.09
C ALA A 37 8.58 6.16 18.88
N LEU A 38 8.82 6.74 17.70
CA LEU A 38 8.22 8.02 17.34
C LEU A 38 6.77 7.73 16.95
N CYS A 39 5.84 8.18 17.78
CA CYS A 39 4.42 8.01 17.54
C CYS A 39 3.83 9.29 16.97
N HIS A 40 2.91 9.12 16.02
CA HIS A 40 2.17 10.17 15.35
C HIS A 40 0.67 9.86 15.43
N ARG A 41 -0.13 10.91 15.36
CA ARG A 41 -1.59 10.84 15.37
C ARG A 41 -2.09 10.78 13.93
N CYS A 42 -2.97 9.84 13.63
CA CYS A 42 -3.78 9.87 12.41
C CYS A 42 -5.21 10.27 12.75
N ASP A 43 -5.70 11.31 12.10
CA ASP A 43 -7.06 11.84 12.27
C ASP A 43 -7.62 12.24 10.90
N ALA A 44 -8.71 11.60 10.49
CA ALA A 44 -9.31 11.84 9.18
C ALA A 44 -9.98 13.23 9.07
N THR A 45 -10.18 13.92 10.20
CA THR A 45 -10.82 15.23 10.27
C THR A 45 -9.81 16.39 10.28
N ASP A 46 -8.53 16.15 10.58
CA ASP A 46 -7.46 17.17 10.54
C ASP A 46 -6.68 17.09 9.21
N PRO A 47 -6.71 18.15 8.36
CA PRO A 47 -5.97 18.23 7.11
C PRO A 47 -4.44 18.02 7.20
N ARG A 48 -3.86 18.07 8.40
CA ARG A 48 -2.41 17.86 8.62
C ARG A 48 -2.10 16.47 9.16
N LEU A 49 -3.10 15.72 9.61
CA LEU A 49 -2.93 14.41 10.27
C LEU A 49 -3.64 13.29 9.51
N HIS A 50 -4.42 13.59 8.48
CA HIS A 50 -5.05 12.58 7.64
C HIS A 50 -4.05 11.98 6.65
N HIS A 51 -4.30 10.74 6.23
CA HIS A 51 -3.44 9.99 5.31
C HIS A 51 -4.27 9.27 4.24
N ASN A 52 -5.02 10.06 3.46
CA ASN A 52 -6.03 9.56 2.54
C ASN A 52 -5.42 8.82 1.34
N ALA A 53 -6.20 7.94 0.72
CA ALA A 53 -5.79 7.19 -0.46
C ALA A 53 -5.36 8.07 -1.65
N SER A 54 -5.84 9.32 -1.72
CA SER A 54 -5.41 10.30 -2.72
C SER A 54 -3.89 10.58 -2.70
N PHE A 55 -3.23 10.40 -1.55
CA PHE A 55 -1.77 10.54 -1.43
C PHE A 55 -0.98 9.38 -2.03
N LEU A 56 -1.64 8.38 -2.64
CA LEU A 56 -0.97 7.34 -3.42
C LEU A 56 -0.64 7.81 -4.85
N THR A 57 -1.33 8.84 -5.34
CA THR A 57 -1.33 9.25 -6.74
C THR A 57 -1.13 10.75 -6.94
N ASP A 58 -0.85 11.49 -5.88
CA ASP A 58 -0.61 12.92 -5.90
C ASP A 58 0.80 13.28 -6.39
N PHE A 59 1.10 14.58 -6.38
CA PHE A 59 2.43 15.07 -6.70
C PHE A 59 3.36 14.87 -5.52
N HIS A 60 4.32 13.96 -5.69
CA HIS A 60 5.32 13.72 -4.67
C HIS A 60 6.51 14.68 -4.82
N SER A 61 6.82 15.39 -3.73
CA SER A 61 8.08 16.11 -3.56
C SER A 61 8.86 15.53 -2.38
N GLN A 62 10.19 15.69 -2.36
CA GLN A 62 11.02 15.24 -1.24
C GLN A 62 10.89 16.15 -0.01
N GLU A 63 10.53 17.42 -0.21
CA GLU A 63 10.41 18.42 0.84
C GLU A 63 9.06 18.30 1.57
N GLU A 64 7.99 18.08 0.82
CA GLU A 64 6.63 17.88 1.32
C GLU A 64 6.12 16.50 0.88
N SER A 65 6.60 15.45 1.55
CA SER A 65 6.17 14.09 1.25
C SER A 65 4.84 13.76 1.93
N THR A 66 3.85 13.40 1.12
CA THR A 66 2.57 12.81 1.54
C THR A 66 2.65 11.28 1.46
N TRP A 67 1.76 10.59 2.19
CA TRP A 67 1.56 9.15 2.07
C TRP A 67 0.18 8.73 2.57
N TRP A 68 -0.33 7.63 2.03
CA TRP A 68 -1.48 6.91 2.57
C TRP A 68 -1.07 5.98 3.72
N GLN A 69 -1.96 5.80 4.69
CA GLN A 69 -1.73 4.98 5.88
C GLN A 69 -2.97 4.14 6.22
N SER A 70 -2.81 2.83 6.35
CA SER A 70 -3.83 1.96 6.94
C SER A 70 -3.89 2.14 8.45
N GLN A 71 -4.97 1.67 9.07
CA GLN A 71 -5.03 1.53 10.51
C GLN A 71 -3.94 0.57 11.03
N SER A 72 -3.62 0.72 12.31
CA SER A 72 -2.61 -0.10 12.99
C SER A 72 -3.13 -1.50 13.34
N MET A 73 -2.23 -2.37 13.82
CA MET A 73 -2.61 -3.70 14.32
C MET A 73 -3.58 -3.62 15.52
N ALA A 74 -3.60 -2.51 16.26
CA ALA A 74 -4.56 -2.30 17.34
C ALA A 74 -6.02 -2.27 16.84
N PHE A 75 -6.22 -1.94 15.57
CA PHE A 75 -7.51 -1.97 14.87
C PHE A 75 -7.72 -3.25 14.04
N GLY A 76 -6.93 -4.29 14.29
CA GLY A 76 -7.10 -5.59 13.65
C GLY A 76 -6.55 -5.67 12.22
N ILE A 77 -5.76 -4.70 11.77
CA ILE A 77 -5.01 -4.78 10.51
C ILE A 77 -3.79 -5.69 10.69
N GLN A 78 -4.06 -6.98 10.72
CA GLN A 78 -3.09 -8.07 10.83
C GLN A 78 -3.66 -9.32 10.18
N TYR A 79 -2.81 -10.30 9.85
CA TYR A 79 -3.27 -11.59 9.33
C TYR A 79 -4.40 -12.17 10.22
N PRO A 80 -5.49 -12.70 9.63
CA PRO A 80 -5.73 -12.93 8.21
C PRO A 80 -6.31 -11.72 7.45
N ASN A 81 -6.56 -10.60 8.12
CA ASN A 81 -7.09 -9.40 7.49
C ASN A 81 -6.06 -8.78 6.54
N SER A 82 -6.53 -8.34 5.38
CA SER A 82 -5.71 -7.71 4.35
C SER A 82 -6.31 -6.37 3.95
N VAL A 83 -5.45 -5.44 3.54
CA VAL A 83 -5.84 -4.14 3.01
C VAL A 83 -5.56 -4.16 1.51
N ASN A 84 -6.58 -3.81 0.73
CA ASN A 84 -6.46 -3.73 -0.72
C ASN A 84 -6.37 -2.26 -1.14
N ILE A 85 -5.48 -2.00 -2.09
CA ILE A 85 -5.37 -0.73 -2.81
C ILE A 85 -5.71 -1.00 -4.26
N THR A 86 -6.72 -0.31 -4.77
CA THR A 86 -7.20 -0.41 -6.15
C THR A 86 -6.86 0.88 -6.88
N LEU A 87 -6.21 0.75 -8.03
CA LEU A 87 -5.91 1.85 -8.94
C LEU A 87 -6.62 1.62 -10.27
N HIS A 88 -7.49 2.55 -10.64
CA HIS A 88 -8.18 2.53 -11.92
C HIS A 88 -7.32 3.27 -12.96
N LEU A 89 -6.67 2.50 -13.84
CA LEU A 89 -5.89 3.02 -14.94
C LEU A 89 -6.74 3.01 -16.20
N ASP A 90 -6.78 4.12 -16.92
CA ASP A 90 -7.56 4.34 -18.14
C ASP A 90 -6.95 3.68 -19.39
N ARG A 91 -5.72 3.14 -19.26
CA ARG A 91 -4.99 2.54 -20.37
C ARG A 91 -4.32 1.23 -19.98
N THR A 92 -4.36 0.27 -20.91
CA THR A 92 -3.52 -0.93 -20.83
C THR A 92 -2.06 -0.55 -21.05
N LEU A 93 -1.33 -0.38 -19.94
CA LEU A 93 0.09 -0.08 -20.02
C LEU A 93 0.88 -1.37 -20.23
N PRO A 94 1.94 -1.34 -21.07
CA PRO A 94 2.94 -2.40 -21.10
C PRO A 94 3.43 -2.70 -19.69
N LYS A 95 3.79 -3.95 -19.39
CA LYS A 95 4.25 -4.39 -18.06
C LYS A 95 5.54 -3.67 -17.65
N ALA A 96 5.40 -2.45 -17.11
CA ALA A 96 6.46 -1.64 -16.55
C ALA A 96 5.93 -0.94 -15.30
N PHE A 97 5.46 -1.72 -14.31
CA PHE A 97 5.20 -1.17 -12.98
C PHE A 97 6.54 -1.04 -12.26
N ARG A 98 7.00 0.19 -12.04
CA ARG A 98 7.96 0.48 -10.97
C ARG A 98 7.12 0.61 -9.69
N GLY A 99 7.49 -0.15 -8.66
CA GLY A 99 6.67 -0.37 -7.46
C GLY A 99 6.26 0.91 -6.71
N ALA A 100 5.34 0.76 -5.77
CA ALA A 100 4.92 1.84 -4.88
C ALA A 100 6.02 2.17 -3.86
N ARG A 101 6.19 3.46 -3.54
CA ARG A 101 6.97 3.90 -2.37
C ARG A 101 6.17 3.65 -1.10
N SER A 102 6.87 3.32 -0.01
CA SER A 102 6.27 3.08 1.31
C SER A 102 6.83 4.10 2.29
N GLY A 103 5.97 4.90 2.91
CA GLY A 103 6.35 5.79 4.03
C GLY A 103 6.55 5.03 5.35
N MET A 104 6.07 3.78 5.41
CA MET A 104 6.16 2.90 6.58
C MET A 104 6.98 1.63 6.30
N PRO A 105 7.43 0.92 7.37
CA PRO A 105 8.02 -0.40 7.21
C PRO A 105 7.16 -1.29 6.31
N SER A 106 7.80 -1.94 5.33
CA SER A 106 7.09 -2.76 4.37
C SER A 106 6.25 -3.84 5.06
N ALA A 107 4.95 -3.88 4.71
CA ALA A 107 4.08 -4.97 5.10
C ALA A 107 4.64 -6.33 4.65
N LYS A 108 4.64 -7.32 5.55
CA LYS A 108 4.97 -8.70 5.20
C LYS A 108 3.86 -9.27 4.32
N GLY A 109 4.21 -9.83 3.15
CA GLY A 109 3.25 -10.51 2.27
C GLY A 109 2.48 -9.61 1.28
N ARG A 110 3.16 -8.66 0.61
CA ARG A 110 2.54 -7.84 -0.45
C ARG A 110 2.40 -8.63 -1.77
N SER A 111 1.23 -8.55 -2.38
CA SER A 111 0.95 -9.10 -3.73
C SER A 111 0.31 -8.03 -4.61
N VAL A 112 0.55 -8.09 -5.92
CA VAL A 112 -0.06 -7.20 -6.92
C VAL A 112 -0.89 -8.07 -7.87
N LYS A 113 -2.15 -7.71 -8.08
CA LYS A 113 -3.08 -8.40 -8.98
C LYS A 113 -3.56 -7.44 -10.07
N ARG A 114 -3.67 -7.88 -11.33
CA ARG A 114 -4.28 -7.10 -12.40
C ARG A 114 -5.64 -7.68 -12.79
N PRO A 115 -6.61 -6.85 -13.20
CA PRO A 115 -7.87 -7.35 -13.77
C PRO A 115 -7.59 -8.25 -14.97
N GLY A 116 -8.20 -9.44 -15.00
CA GLY A 116 -8.05 -10.41 -16.09
C GLY A 116 -6.84 -11.35 -15.99
N GLU A 117 -5.94 -11.17 -15.01
CA GLU A 117 -5.00 -12.22 -14.62
C GLU A 117 -5.76 -13.18 -13.68
N GLY A 118 -6.17 -14.35 -14.19
CA GLY A 118 -6.85 -15.38 -13.41
C GLY A 118 -6.06 -15.72 -12.13
N LEU A 119 -6.77 -16.18 -11.09
CA LEU A 119 -6.12 -16.71 -9.88
C LEU A 119 -5.00 -17.66 -10.31
N PRO A 120 -3.80 -17.59 -9.70
CA PRO A 120 -2.84 -18.66 -9.88
C PRO A 120 -3.52 -19.96 -9.45
N HIS A 121 -3.71 -20.87 -10.39
CA HIS A 121 -4.10 -22.24 -10.09
C HIS A 121 -3.13 -22.78 -9.04
N PRO A 122 -3.58 -23.53 -8.02
CA PRO A 122 -2.67 -24.27 -7.18
C PRO A 122 -1.86 -25.19 -8.09
N SER A 123 -0.54 -24.98 -8.10
CA SER A 123 0.40 -25.85 -8.80
C SER A 123 0.22 -27.26 -8.26
N THR A 124 -0.39 -28.14 -9.06
CA THR A 124 -0.37 -29.58 -8.85
C THR A 124 1.09 -30.02 -8.83
N GLU A 125 1.56 -30.48 -7.67
CA GLU A 125 2.82 -31.21 -7.53
C GLU A 125 2.81 -32.41 -8.51
N PRO A 126 3.83 -32.60 -9.35
CA PRO A 126 3.98 -33.87 -10.05
C PRO A 126 4.35 -34.94 -9.03
N GLN A 127 3.46 -35.90 -8.82
CA GLN A 127 3.77 -37.13 -8.08
C GLN A 127 4.96 -37.80 -8.76
N SER A 128 6.07 -37.91 -8.01
CA SER A 128 7.24 -38.69 -8.38
C SER A 128 6.80 -40.15 -8.57
N LEU A 129 6.82 -40.64 -9.81
CA LEU A 129 6.81 -42.07 -10.10
C LEU A 129 8.13 -42.65 -9.57
N GLY A 130 8.06 -43.36 -8.45
CA GLY A 130 9.13 -44.23 -7.99
C GLY A 130 9.26 -45.43 -8.92
N GLY A 131 10.47 -45.66 -9.42
CA GLY A 131 10.94 -46.93 -9.96
C GLY A 131 11.99 -47.51 -9.03
#